data_AF-A0A929EF53-F1
#
_entry.id   AF-A0A929EF53-F1
#
_cell.length_a   1.000
_cell.length_b   1.000
_cell.length_c   1.000
_cell.angle_alpha   90.00
_cell.angle_beta   90.00
_cell.angle_gamma   90.00
#
_symmetry.space_group_name_H-M   'P 1'
#
loop_
_entity.id
_entity.type
_entity.pdbx_description
1 polymer ?
#
loop_
_entity_poly.entity_id
_entity_poly.type
_entity_poly.pdbx_seq_one_letter_code
_entity_poly.pdbx_strand_id
1 'polypeptide(L)'
;MLTANKNNDIAEYIRETREKLALGRTEFANLLGMNSTGERTVRGWETGEHKPTQKKLEDIKNLENRLKELRNKAPFRTNKRKKTKFKFIDLFAGIGGIRLPFQELGGECVFTSEWDKFAQKTYIANYGEVPNGDITKIKASDVPEHDILLAGFPCQTFSQAGLKEGFSDTRGTMFFEIQRIMSECRPKAFLLENVKQLRGHDKGRTLKTILAILRGEHKQKVPSNIPMSKEARQALSDDLNYWVDF
;
A
#
# COMPACT_ATOMS: atom_id res chain seq x y z
N MET A 1 -44.64 -7.31 8.56
CA MET A 1 -43.76 -7.16 7.37
C MET A 1 -43.12 -5.75 7.33
N LEU A 2 -42.29 -5.37 8.30
CA LEU A 2 -41.69 -4.01 8.36
C LEU A 2 -40.18 -3.97 8.71
N THR A 3 -39.51 -5.11 8.80
CA THR A 3 -38.09 -5.20 9.22
C THR A 3 -37.09 -5.19 8.07
N ALA A 4 -37.51 -5.36 6.82
CA ALA A 4 -36.61 -5.40 5.66
C ALA A 4 -36.04 -4.01 5.29
N ASN A 5 -36.81 -2.93 5.48
CA ASN A 5 -36.44 -1.60 4.98
C ASN A 5 -35.32 -0.91 5.80
N LYS A 6 -35.29 -1.12 7.13
CA LYS A 6 -34.23 -0.57 8.00
C LYS A 6 -32.89 -1.30 7.89
N ASN A 7 -32.90 -2.56 7.47
CA ASN A 7 -31.67 -3.35 7.35
C ASN A 7 -30.86 -2.94 6.14
N ASN A 8 -31.55 -2.64 5.03
CA ASN A 8 -30.92 -2.18 3.80
C ASN A 8 -30.27 -0.81 3.99
N ASP A 9 -30.93 0.08 4.74
CA ASP A 9 -30.45 1.43 5.08
C ASP A 9 -29.11 1.43 5.85
N ILE A 10 -28.95 0.55 6.85
CA ILE A 10 -27.70 0.48 7.63
C ILE A 10 -26.55 -0.08 6.78
N ALA A 11 -26.80 -1.14 6.00
CA ALA A 11 -25.77 -1.76 5.16
C ALA A 11 -25.25 -0.77 4.10
N GLU A 12 -26.18 -0.06 3.46
CA GLU A 12 -25.88 0.99 2.49
C GLU A 12 -25.11 2.15 3.13
N TYR A 13 -25.57 2.66 4.28
CA TYR A 13 -24.89 3.72 5.01
C TYR A 13 -23.43 3.38 5.35
N ILE A 14 -23.16 2.14 5.77
CA ILE A 14 -21.78 1.70 6.11
C ILE A 14 -20.90 1.69 4.86
N ARG A 15 -21.42 1.15 3.75
CA ARG A 15 -20.73 1.11 2.47
C ARG A 15 -20.43 2.51 1.95
N GLU A 16 -21.44 3.39 1.94
CA GLU A 16 -21.31 4.79 1.52
C GLU A 16 -20.32 5.55 2.40
N THR A 17 -20.37 5.36 3.71
CA THR A 17 -19.42 6.00 4.63
C THR A 17 -17.98 5.57 4.33
N ARG A 18 -17.76 4.27 4.11
CA ARG A 18 -16.43 3.74 3.75
C ARG A 18 -15.95 4.30 2.41
N GLU A 19 -16.79 4.30 1.39
CA GLU A 19 -16.45 4.76 0.04
C GLU A 19 -16.23 6.27 -0.02
N LYS A 20 -17.04 7.06 0.70
CA LYS A 20 -16.85 8.50 0.88
C LYS A 20 -15.49 8.83 1.50
N LEU A 21 -15.00 7.98 2.40
CA LEU A 21 -13.68 8.12 3.03
C LEU A 21 -12.54 7.51 2.18
N ALA A 22 -12.85 6.96 1.00
CA ALA A 22 -11.92 6.26 0.11
C ALA A 22 -11.17 5.10 0.81
N LEU A 23 -11.86 4.37 1.69
CA LEU A 23 -11.27 3.30 2.49
C LEU A 23 -11.58 1.91 1.90
N GLY A 24 -10.58 1.03 1.95
CA GLY A 24 -10.81 -0.41 1.86
C GLY A 24 -11.51 -0.94 3.12
N ARG A 25 -12.08 -2.14 3.04
CA ARG A 25 -12.78 -2.77 4.17
C ARG A 25 -11.82 -3.05 5.34
N THR A 26 -10.58 -3.41 5.04
CA THR A 26 -9.53 -3.67 6.04
C THR A 26 -9.18 -2.40 6.81
N GLU A 27 -8.92 -1.30 6.09
CA GLU A 27 -8.56 0.00 6.67
C GLU A 27 -9.73 0.54 7.51
N PHE A 28 -10.95 0.42 6.99
CA PHE A 28 -12.16 0.77 7.72
C PHE A 28 -12.28 -0.02 9.03
N ALA A 29 -12.10 -1.34 8.99
CA ALA A 29 -12.12 -2.19 10.18
C ALA A 29 -11.00 -1.84 11.19
N ASN A 30 -9.77 -1.59 10.69
CA ASN A 30 -8.62 -1.20 11.50
C ASN A 30 -8.87 0.13 12.22
N LEU A 31 -9.46 1.11 11.53
CA LEU A 31 -9.83 2.40 12.11
C LEU A 31 -10.90 2.24 13.20
N LEU A 32 -11.80 1.27 13.06
CA LEU A 32 -12.78 0.89 14.08
C LEU A 32 -12.18 0.03 15.21
N GLY A 33 -10.87 -0.21 15.22
CA GLY A 33 -10.19 -0.98 16.27
C GLY A 33 -10.51 -2.47 16.25
N MET A 34 -10.87 -3.02 15.10
CA MET A 34 -11.20 -4.44 14.92
C MET A 34 -9.90 -5.26 14.75
N ASN A 35 -10.01 -6.58 14.95
CA ASN A 35 -8.89 -7.51 14.81
C ASN A 35 -8.78 -8.02 13.36
N SER A 36 -8.00 -9.09 13.15
CA SER A 36 -7.73 -9.66 11.82
C SER A 36 -8.97 -10.18 11.07
N THR A 37 -10.09 -10.46 11.75
CA THR A 37 -11.35 -10.86 11.08
C THR A 37 -12.21 -9.66 10.68
N GLY A 38 -11.74 -8.45 10.96
CA GLY A 38 -12.55 -7.24 10.83
C GLY A 38 -13.01 -6.94 9.40
N GLU A 39 -12.20 -7.26 8.39
CA GLU A 39 -12.58 -7.13 6.98
C GLU A 39 -13.84 -7.94 6.66
N ARG A 40 -13.87 -9.21 7.07
CA ARG A 40 -15.03 -10.10 6.88
C ARG A 40 -16.26 -9.56 7.60
N THR A 41 -16.08 -9.04 8.81
CA THR A 41 -17.18 -8.43 9.57
C THR A 41 -17.73 -7.18 8.88
N VAL A 42 -16.87 -6.29 8.36
CA VAL A 42 -17.32 -5.12 7.58
C VAL A 42 -18.06 -5.58 6.33
N ARG A 43 -17.55 -6.59 5.61
CA ARG A 43 -18.24 -7.17 4.46
C ARG A 43 -19.63 -7.69 4.84
N GLY A 44 -19.75 -8.43 5.94
CA GLY A 44 -21.03 -8.94 6.44
C GLY A 44 -22.01 -7.83 6.84
N TRP A 45 -21.52 -6.67 7.30
CA TRP A 45 -22.35 -5.49 7.53
C TRP A 45 -22.87 -4.88 6.23
N GLU A 46 -22.01 -4.74 5.22
CA GLU A 46 -22.37 -4.16 3.91
C GLU A 46 -23.30 -5.05 3.08
N THR A 47 -23.26 -6.37 3.27
CA THR A 47 -24.16 -7.33 2.60
C THR A 47 -25.44 -7.59 3.40
N GLY A 48 -25.53 -7.07 4.64
CA GLY A 48 -26.65 -7.33 5.53
C GLY A 48 -26.69 -8.73 6.14
N GLU A 49 -25.62 -9.53 6.02
CA GLU A 49 -25.47 -10.86 6.63
C GLU A 49 -25.61 -10.79 8.16
N HIS A 50 -25.03 -9.75 8.77
CA HIS A 50 -25.18 -9.43 10.18
C HIS A 50 -25.03 -7.92 10.39
N LYS A 51 -25.19 -7.41 11.62
CA LYS A 51 -25.21 -5.98 11.91
C LYS A 51 -24.11 -5.54 12.89
N PRO A 52 -23.68 -4.27 12.86
CA PRO A 52 -22.83 -3.73 13.90
C PRO A 52 -23.61 -3.63 15.22
N THR A 53 -22.88 -3.69 16.34
CA THR A 53 -23.44 -3.28 17.64
C THR A 53 -23.74 -1.78 17.63
N GLN A 54 -24.60 -1.31 18.54
CA GLN A 54 -24.90 0.11 18.66
C GLN A 54 -23.64 0.97 18.81
N LYS A 55 -22.70 0.54 19.67
CA LYS A 55 -21.39 1.18 19.83
C LYS A 55 -20.60 1.25 18.52
N LYS A 56 -20.60 0.18 17.71
CA LYS A 56 -19.90 0.19 16.42
C LYS A 56 -20.56 1.11 15.41
N LEU A 57 -21.88 1.20 15.41
CA LEU A 57 -22.58 2.14 14.55
C LEU A 57 -22.29 3.60 14.95
N GLU A 58 -22.17 3.88 16.25
CA GLU A 58 -21.71 5.18 16.75
C GLU A 58 -20.24 5.48 16.36
N ASP A 59 -19.34 4.50 16.50
CA ASP A 59 -17.95 4.60 16.04
C ASP A 59 -17.87 4.97 14.54
N ILE A 60 -18.72 4.35 13.70
CA ILE A 60 -18.80 4.62 12.26
C ILE A 60 -19.32 6.04 11.98
N LYS A 61 -20.40 6.46 12.65
CA LYS A 61 -20.96 7.82 12.51
C LYS A 61 -19.95 8.91 12.86
N ASN A 62 -19.10 8.65 13.86
CA ASN A 62 -18.09 9.60 14.32
C ASN A 62 -16.75 9.49 13.57
N LEU A 63 -16.59 8.50 12.69
CA LEU A 63 -15.30 8.20 12.06
C LEU A 63 -14.76 9.38 11.24
N GLU A 64 -15.60 10.00 10.42
CA GLU A 64 -15.20 11.13 9.57
C GLU A 64 -14.70 12.31 10.42
N ASN A 65 -15.42 12.65 11.50
CA ASN A 65 -15.02 13.73 12.39
C ASN A 65 -13.71 13.42 13.11
N ARG A 66 -13.54 12.19 13.60
CA ARG A 66 -12.29 11.76 14.23
C ARG A 66 -11.10 11.85 13.26
N LEU A 67 -11.26 11.43 12.01
CA LEU A 67 -10.21 11.55 10.99
C LEU A 67 -9.90 13.01 10.67
N LYS A 68 -10.91 13.88 10.58
CA LYS A 68 -10.71 15.33 10.41
C LYS A 68 -9.92 15.92 11.58
N GLU A 69 -10.24 15.55 12.82
CA GLU A 69 -9.51 15.99 14.00
C GLU A 69 -8.05 15.53 14.00
N LEU A 70 -7.80 14.25 13.68
CA LEU A 70 -6.45 13.70 13.55
C LEU A 70 -5.66 14.48 12.50
N ARG A 71 -6.25 14.70 11.31
CA ARG A 71 -5.62 15.50 10.25
C ARG A 71 -5.33 16.93 10.66
N ASN A 72 -6.22 17.54 11.45
CA ASN A 72 -6.03 18.91 11.91
C ASN A 72 -4.90 19.02 12.95
N LYS A 73 -4.69 17.97 13.77
CA LYS A 73 -3.65 17.90 14.80
C LYS A 73 -2.32 17.33 14.29
N ALA A 74 -2.31 16.70 13.12
CA ALA A 74 -1.12 16.06 12.56
C ALA A 74 0.02 17.08 12.32
N PRO A 75 1.20 16.88 12.94
CA PRO A 75 2.32 17.82 12.87
C PRO A 75 2.91 17.95 11.46
N PHE A 76 2.88 16.88 10.65
CA PHE A 76 3.45 16.83 9.31
C PHE A 76 2.37 16.81 8.22
N ARG A 77 1.17 17.33 8.50
CA ARG A 77 0.10 17.41 7.50
C ARG A 77 0.54 18.18 6.26
N THR A 78 0.17 17.68 5.10
CA THR A 78 0.45 18.33 3.82
C THR A 78 -0.21 19.71 3.74
N ASN A 79 0.58 20.76 3.51
CA ASN A 79 0.06 22.12 3.36
C ASN A 79 -0.41 22.37 1.92
N LYS A 80 -1.72 22.21 1.67
CA LYS A 80 -2.34 22.43 0.34
C LYS A 80 -2.15 23.84 -0.24
N ARG A 81 -1.72 24.83 0.55
CA ARG A 81 -1.45 26.20 0.07
C ARG A 81 -0.04 26.36 -0.50
N LYS A 82 0.87 25.44 -0.20
CA LYS A 82 2.25 25.47 -0.70
C LYS A 82 2.26 24.93 -2.12
N LYS A 83 2.96 25.61 -3.04
CA LYS A 83 3.12 25.13 -4.41
C LYS A 83 3.91 23.83 -4.42
N THR A 84 3.31 22.75 -4.91
CA THR A 84 3.96 21.45 -5.14
C THR A 84 5.05 21.59 -6.21
N LYS A 85 6.26 21.08 -5.93
CA LYS A 85 7.37 21.05 -6.92
C LYS A 85 7.40 19.75 -7.72
N PHE A 86 7.02 18.64 -7.08
CA PHE A 86 6.94 17.31 -7.65
C PHE A 86 5.97 16.46 -6.83
N LYS A 87 5.41 15.42 -7.43
CA LYS A 87 4.56 14.42 -6.75
C LYS A 87 5.35 13.17 -6.47
N PHE A 88 5.08 12.52 -5.35
CA PHE A 88 5.70 11.23 -5.03
C PHE A 88 4.71 10.28 -4.37
N ILE A 89 5.05 8.99 -4.40
CA ILE A 89 4.33 7.95 -3.66
C ILE A 89 5.27 7.30 -2.64
N ASP A 90 4.68 6.76 -1.58
CA ASP A 90 5.39 6.16 -0.45
C ASP A 90 4.90 4.72 -0.22
N LEU A 91 5.60 3.75 -0.80
CA LEU A 91 5.28 2.32 -0.70
C LEU A 91 6.05 1.69 0.47
N PHE A 92 5.42 0.74 1.16
CA PHE A 92 5.99 0.14 2.38
C PHE A 92 6.40 1.22 3.40
N ALA A 93 5.50 2.18 3.59
CA ALA A 93 5.82 3.48 4.16
C ALA A 93 6.27 3.41 5.64
N GLY A 94 5.90 2.35 6.36
CA GLY A 94 6.08 2.24 7.79
C GLY A 94 5.43 3.43 8.49
N ILE A 95 6.24 4.21 9.22
CA ILE A 95 5.81 5.44 9.90
C ILE A 95 6.11 6.72 9.11
N GLY A 96 6.53 6.61 7.84
CA GLY A 96 6.82 7.72 6.94
C GLY A 96 8.22 8.32 7.08
N GLY A 97 9.22 7.51 7.44
CA GLY A 97 10.61 7.99 7.58
C GLY A 97 11.20 8.49 6.25
N ILE A 98 10.93 7.79 5.15
CA ILE A 98 11.42 8.16 3.81
C ILE A 98 10.62 9.37 3.26
N ARG A 99 9.32 9.46 3.55
CA ARG A 99 8.44 10.56 3.12
C ARG A 99 8.88 11.94 3.60
N LEU A 100 9.24 12.09 4.88
CA LEU A 100 9.39 13.40 5.50
C LEU A 100 10.39 14.33 4.76
N PRO A 101 11.62 13.89 4.42
CA PRO A 101 12.56 14.72 3.67
C PRO A 101 12.04 15.16 2.29
N PHE A 102 11.36 14.27 1.54
CA PHE A 102 10.80 14.61 0.23
C PHE A 102 9.68 15.65 0.34
N GLN A 103 8.86 15.54 1.40
CA GLN A 103 7.83 16.54 1.70
C GLN A 103 8.44 17.90 2.06
N GLU A 104 9.50 17.94 2.86
CA GLU A 104 10.20 19.18 3.24
C GLU A 104 10.82 19.90 2.02
N LEU A 105 11.34 19.13 1.06
CA LEU A 105 11.89 19.64 -0.20
C LEU A 105 10.82 20.20 -1.16
N GLY A 106 9.53 20.07 -0.82
CA GLY A 106 8.40 20.59 -1.59
C GLY A 106 7.68 19.54 -2.44
N GLY A 107 7.90 18.26 -2.15
CA GLY A 107 7.14 17.16 -2.72
C GLY A 107 5.74 17.03 -2.10
N GLU A 108 4.78 16.60 -2.91
CA GLU A 108 3.45 16.20 -2.46
C GLU A 108 3.34 14.68 -2.48
N CYS A 109 3.06 14.06 -1.32
CA CYS A 109 2.77 12.63 -1.26
C CYS A 109 1.34 12.41 -1.77
N VAL A 110 1.18 11.78 -2.92
CA VAL A 110 -0.13 11.57 -3.57
C VAL A 110 -0.69 10.16 -3.33
N PHE A 111 0.12 9.25 -2.79
CA PHE A 111 -0.28 7.89 -2.46
C PHE A 111 0.65 7.28 -1.42
N THR A 112 0.08 6.49 -0.51
CA THR A 112 0.84 5.80 0.53
C THR A 112 0.31 4.37 0.69
N SER A 113 1.19 3.38 0.70
CA SER A 113 0.83 2.00 1.03
C SER A 113 1.62 1.53 2.25
N GLU A 114 0.89 1.05 3.26
CA GLU A 114 1.42 0.45 4.48
C GLU A 114 0.36 -0.50 5.02
N TRP A 115 0.72 -1.77 5.23
CA TRP A 115 -0.23 -2.81 5.63
C TRP A 115 -0.31 -3.04 7.14
N ASP A 116 0.72 -2.68 7.91
CA ASP A 116 0.77 -2.90 9.34
C ASP A 116 -0.11 -1.88 10.04
N LYS A 117 -1.12 -2.39 10.75
CA LYS A 117 -2.12 -1.56 11.42
C LYS A 117 -1.52 -0.61 12.48
N PHE A 118 -0.38 -0.93 13.07
CA PHE A 118 0.26 -0.09 14.08
C PHE A 118 1.10 1.01 13.42
N ALA A 119 1.80 0.68 12.34
CA ALA A 119 2.48 1.65 11.48
C ALA A 119 1.47 2.67 10.91
N GLN A 120 0.34 2.20 10.36
CA GLN A 120 -0.75 3.07 9.89
C GLN A 120 -1.24 4.04 10.97
N LYS A 121 -1.42 3.59 12.22
CA LYS A 121 -1.85 4.48 13.32
C LYS A 121 -0.85 5.61 13.56
N THR A 122 0.43 5.27 13.60
CA THR A 122 1.50 6.27 13.76
C THR A 122 1.56 7.19 12.55
N TYR A 123 1.39 6.66 11.34
CA TYR A 123 1.36 7.44 10.11
C TYR A 123 0.21 8.46 10.12
N ILE A 124 -1.01 8.03 10.45
CA ILE A 124 -2.19 8.91 10.55
C ILE A 124 -1.99 10.00 11.61
N ALA A 125 -1.42 9.65 12.77
CA ALA A 125 -1.17 10.62 13.84
C ALA A 125 -0.18 11.71 13.41
N ASN A 126 0.77 11.38 12.54
CA ASN A 126 1.84 12.27 12.10
C ASN A 126 1.49 13.07 10.83
N TYR A 127 0.84 12.44 9.84
CA TYR A 127 0.55 13.02 8.53
C TYR A 127 -0.94 13.36 8.32
N GLY A 128 -1.83 12.79 9.13
CA GLY A 128 -3.27 13.04 8.99
C GLY A 128 -3.92 12.31 7.81
N GLU A 129 -3.21 11.35 7.23
CA GLU A 129 -3.56 10.61 6.02
C GLU A 129 -3.60 9.11 6.35
N VAL A 130 -4.58 8.39 5.80
CA VAL A 130 -4.76 6.94 6.01
C VAL A 130 -4.07 6.21 4.86
N PRO A 131 -3.04 5.37 5.12
CA PRO A 131 -2.42 4.57 4.08
C PRO A 131 -3.41 3.58 3.45
N ASN A 132 -3.21 3.27 2.16
CA ASN A 132 -4.09 2.42 1.35
C ASN A 132 -3.99 0.91 1.66
N GLY A 133 -3.17 0.51 2.63
CA GLY A 133 -3.06 -0.89 3.03
C GLY A 133 -2.11 -1.71 2.17
N ASP A 134 -2.50 -2.96 1.92
CA ASP A 134 -1.73 -4.00 1.24
C ASP A 134 -1.61 -3.74 -0.27
N ILE A 135 -0.41 -3.39 -0.72
CA ILE A 135 -0.12 -3.04 -2.13
C ILE A 135 -0.47 -4.16 -3.12
N THR A 136 -0.47 -5.42 -2.69
CA THR A 136 -0.79 -6.57 -3.56
C THR A 136 -2.25 -6.60 -4.00
N LYS A 137 -3.12 -5.83 -3.33
CA LYS A 137 -4.56 -5.73 -3.60
C LYS A 137 -4.94 -4.47 -4.37
N ILE A 138 -3.98 -3.60 -4.66
CA ILE A 138 -4.19 -2.32 -5.32
C ILE A 138 -3.74 -2.46 -6.78
N LYS A 139 -4.62 -2.18 -7.73
CA LYS A 139 -4.25 -2.22 -9.16
C LYS A 139 -3.28 -1.11 -9.47
N ALA A 140 -2.37 -1.37 -10.41
CA ALA A 140 -1.34 -0.40 -10.73
C ALA A 140 -1.94 0.89 -11.29
N SER A 141 -3.01 0.76 -12.07
CA SER A 141 -3.77 1.86 -12.65
C SER A 141 -4.58 2.68 -11.64
N ASP A 142 -4.77 2.20 -10.41
CA ASP A 142 -5.40 2.96 -9.33
C ASP A 142 -4.37 3.84 -8.59
N VAL A 143 -3.07 3.66 -8.84
CA VAL A 143 -2.01 4.50 -8.25
C VAL A 143 -1.92 5.83 -9.03
N PRO A 144 -2.06 6.99 -8.38
CA PRO A 144 -1.98 8.28 -9.04
C PRO A 144 -0.64 8.53 -9.76
N GLU A 145 -0.69 9.29 -10.85
CA GLU A 145 0.51 9.78 -11.54
C GLU A 145 1.44 10.54 -10.59
N HIS A 146 2.73 10.24 -10.67
CA HIS A 146 3.76 10.77 -9.77
C HIS A 146 5.12 10.87 -10.47
N ASP A 147 5.96 11.78 -9.97
CA ASP A 147 7.32 11.97 -10.48
C ASP A 147 8.31 11.01 -9.82
N ILE A 148 8.12 10.70 -8.52
CA ILE A 148 9.06 9.92 -7.72
C ILE A 148 8.37 8.77 -6.99
N LEU A 149 8.92 7.56 -7.08
CA LEU A 149 8.48 6.41 -6.29
C LEU A 149 9.45 6.14 -5.12
N LEU A 150 8.94 6.10 -3.90
CA LEU A 150 9.71 5.73 -2.70
C LEU A 150 9.27 4.34 -2.23
N ALA A 151 10.21 3.46 -1.88
CA ALA A 151 9.87 2.14 -1.36
C ALA A 151 10.92 1.58 -0.37
N GLY A 152 10.53 1.36 0.88
CA GLY A 152 11.32 0.64 1.89
C GLY A 152 10.91 -0.83 2.00
N PHE A 153 11.25 -1.63 0.99
CA PHE A 153 10.66 -2.97 0.83
C PHE A 153 11.40 -4.04 1.65
N PRO A 154 10.70 -5.09 2.13
CA PRO A 154 11.31 -6.10 2.98
C PRO A 154 12.45 -6.86 2.26
N CYS A 155 13.60 -7.00 2.94
CA CYS A 155 14.74 -7.78 2.46
C CYS A 155 14.50 -9.28 2.63
N GLN A 156 13.85 -9.93 1.66
CA GLN A 156 13.65 -11.38 1.72
C GLN A 156 13.93 -12.08 0.39
N THR A 157 14.24 -13.37 0.47
CA THR A 157 14.96 -14.10 -0.58
C THR A 157 14.12 -14.33 -1.84
N PHE A 158 14.69 -14.11 -3.02
CA PHE A 158 14.20 -14.72 -4.28
C PHE A 158 14.52 -16.23 -4.36
N SER A 159 15.54 -16.70 -3.62
CA SER A 159 16.14 -18.04 -3.77
C SER A 159 15.36 -19.18 -3.10
N GLN A 160 14.48 -18.88 -2.14
CA GLN A 160 13.53 -19.88 -1.60
C GLN A 160 12.54 -20.38 -2.65
N ALA A 161 12.30 -19.64 -3.74
CA ALA A 161 11.43 -20.09 -4.83
C ALA A 161 12.10 -21.09 -5.80
N GLY A 162 13.45 -21.24 -5.73
CA GLY A 162 14.23 -22.13 -6.60
C GLY A 162 14.74 -23.41 -5.93
N LEU A 163 14.78 -23.45 -4.60
CA LEU A 163 14.99 -24.66 -3.82
C LEU A 163 13.61 -25.29 -3.59
N LYS A 164 13.42 -26.55 -3.98
CA LYS A 164 12.16 -27.32 -3.94
C LYS A 164 11.58 -27.55 -2.52
N GLU A 165 11.67 -26.58 -1.63
CA GLU A 165 11.10 -26.56 -0.28
C GLU A 165 9.95 -25.54 -0.28
N GLY A 166 8.79 -25.94 0.23
CA GLY A 166 7.50 -25.27 0.01
C GLY A 166 7.45 -23.77 0.28
N PHE A 167 6.68 -23.09 -0.58
CA PHE A 167 6.36 -21.65 -0.55
C PHE A 167 5.64 -21.22 0.73
N SER A 168 6.40 -20.82 1.75
CA SER A 168 5.85 -20.17 2.94
C SER A 168 6.01 -18.65 2.97
N ASP A 169 6.76 -18.05 2.02
CA ASP A 169 7.13 -16.64 2.13
C ASP A 169 6.85 -15.79 0.89
N THR A 170 5.65 -15.20 0.84
CA THR A 170 5.21 -14.23 -0.18
C THR A 170 5.94 -12.89 -0.08
N ARG A 171 6.73 -12.64 0.97
CA ARG A 171 7.44 -11.37 1.16
C ARG A 171 8.65 -11.23 0.22
N GLY A 172 9.19 -12.35 -0.28
CA GLY A 172 10.28 -12.36 -1.28
C GLY A 172 9.88 -11.85 -2.68
N THR A 173 8.60 -11.55 -2.92
CA THR A 173 8.09 -11.03 -4.19
C THR A 173 7.72 -9.55 -4.16
N MET A 174 7.92 -8.84 -3.03
CA MET A 174 7.50 -7.44 -2.91
C MET A 174 8.21 -6.48 -3.87
N PHE A 175 9.42 -6.81 -4.32
CA PHE A 175 10.08 -6.08 -5.40
C PHE A 175 9.27 -6.12 -6.72
N PHE A 176 8.59 -7.23 -7.02
CA PHE A 176 7.77 -7.33 -8.22
C PHE A 176 6.50 -6.47 -8.15
N GLU A 177 6.00 -6.18 -6.94
CA GLU A 177 4.93 -5.18 -6.77
C GLU A 177 5.43 -3.77 -7.07
N ILE A 178 6.67 -3.44 -6.71
CA ILE A 178 7.30 -2.18 -7.11
C ILE A 178 7.47 -2.12 -8.63
N GLN A 179 8.04 -3.17 -9.23
CA GLN A 179 8.20 -3.28 -10.68
C GLN A 179 6.85 -3.11 -11.40
N ARG A 180 5.78 -3.74 -10.90
CA ARG A 180 4.43 -3.62 -11.45
C ARG A 180 3.97 -2.16 -11.50
N ILE A 181 4.10 -1.42 -10.39
CA ILE A 181 3.76 0.00 -10.33
C ILE A 181 4.68 0.83 -11.25
N MET A 182 5.98 0.54 -11.27
CA MET A 182 6.94 1.25 -12.13
C MET A 182 6.66 1.05 -13.62
N SER A 183 6.18 -0.14 -14.02
CA SER A 183 5.85 -0.40 -15.42
C SER A 183 4.62 0.39 -15.88
N GLU A 184 3.58 0.46 -15.04
CA GLU A 184 2.36 1.21 -15.32
C GLU A 184 2.58 2.73 -15.26
N CYS A 185 3.15 3.22 -14.15
CA CYS A 185 3.20 4.64 -13.85
C CYS A 185 4.42 5.36 -14.43
N ARG A 186 5.50 4.64 -14.75
CA ARG A 186 6.75 5.19 -15.33
C ARG A 186 7.26 6.45 -14.61
N PRO A 187 7.51 6.41 -13.27
CA PRO A 187 8.01 7.56 -12.53
C PRO A 187 9.36 8.05 -13.08
N LYS A 188 9.65 9.35 -12.99
CA LYS A 188 10.91 9.93 -13.49
C LYS A 188 12.12 9.49 -12.66
N ALA A 189 11.93 9.25 -11.38
CA ALA A 189 12.96 8.78 -10.46
C ALA A 189 12.36 7.89 -9.38
N PHE A 190 13.21 7.19 -8.63
CA PHE A 190 12.79 6.39 -7.50
C PHE A 190 13.89 6.27 -6.46
N LEU A 191 13.50 5.88 -5.23
CA LEU A 191 14.40 5.52 -4.14
C LEU A 191 13.92 4.20 -3.55
N LEU A 192 14.75 3.16 -3.67
CA LEU A 192 14.49 1.85 -3.05
C LEU A 192 15.44 1.68 -1.86
N GLU A 193 14.89 1.56 -0.67
CA GLU A 193 15.66 1.28 0.55
C GLU A 193 15.61 -0.22 0.85
N ASN A 194 16.74 -0.75 1.32
CA ASN A 194 16.87 -2.12 1.76
C ASN A 194 18.04 -2.28 2.74
N VAL A 195 18.10 -3.40 3.44
CA VAL A 195 19.17 -3.67 4.43
C VAL A 195 20.52 -3.95 3.75
N LYS A 196 21.62 -3.68 4.48
CA LYS A 196 23.00 -3.90 4.00
C LYS A 196 23.28 -5.32 3.49
N GLN A 197 22.57 -6.31 4.00
CA GLN A 197 22.74 -7.73 3.65
C GLN A 197 22.29 -8.04 2.22
N LEU A 198 21.47 -7.19 1.59
CA LEU A 198 21.03 -7.36 0.20
C LEU A 198 22.22 -7.54 -0.77
N ARG A 199 23.32 -6.82 -0.53
CA ARG A 199 24.53 -6.88 -1.36
C ARG A 199 25.17 -8.27 -1.38
N GLY A 200 25.20 -8.98 -0.24
CA GLY A 200 25.75 -10.33 -0.12
C GLY A 200 24.72 -11.44 -0.34
N HIS A 201 23.44 -11.07 -0.41
CA HIS A 201 22.32 -12.00 -0.43
C HIS A 201 22.37 -12.91 -1.67
N ASP A 202 22.14 -14.20 -1.47
CA ASP A 202 22.19 -15.23 -2.51
C ASP A 202 23.48 -15.16 -3.37
N LYS A 203 24.64 -14.96 -2.71
CA LYS A 203 25.94 -14.75 -3.37
C LYS A 203 25.93 -13.55 -4.33
N GLY A 204 25.18 -12.49 -4.00
CA GLY A 204 25.03 -11.26 -4.78
C GLY A 204 24.03 -11.36 -5.94
N ARG A 205 23.41 -12.52 -6.20
CA ARG A 205 22.48 -12.71 -7.32
C ARG A 205 21.22 -11.87 -7.22
N THR A 206 20.69 -11.71 -6.01
CA THR A 206 19.47 -10.94 -5.72
C THR A 206 19.61 -9.49 -6.16
N LEU A 207 20.65 -8.78 -5.70
CA LEU A 207 20.89 -7.40 -6.10
C LEU A 207 21.20 -7.28 -7.60
N LYS A 208 22.02 -8.18 -8.16
CA LYS A 208 22.29 -8.23 -9.61
C LYS A 208 21.01 -8.36 -10.43
N THR A 209 20.05 -9.15 -9.95
CA THR A 209 18.76 -9.37 -10.59
C THR A 209 17.90 -8.11 -10.55
N ILE A 210 17.78 -7.48 -9.37
CA ILE A 210 17.07 -6.21 -9.20
C ILE A 210 17.62 -5.14 -10.15
N LEU A 211 18.94 -4.96 -10.17
CA LEU A 211 19.60 -3.97 -11.03
C LEU A 211 19.37 -4.26 -12.51
N ALA A 212 19.47 -5.52 -12.93
CA ALA A 212 19.24 -5.90 -14.32
C ALA A 212 17.77 -5.67 -14.73
N ILE A 213 16.79 -5.91 -13.85
CA ILE A 213 15.38 -5.58 -14.09
C ILE A 213 15.19 -4.07 -14.25
N LEU A 214 15.75 -3.27 -13.33
CA LEU A 214 15.65 -1.81 -13.38
C LEU A 214 16.28 -1.22 -14.64
N ARG A 215 17.38 -1.80 -15.13
CA ARG A 215 18.07 -1.38 -16.36
C ARG A 215 17.41 -1.87 -17.66
N GLY A 216 16.41 -2.76 -17.59
CA GLY A 216 15.86 -3.41 -18.79
C GLY A 216 16.79 -4.47 -19.41
N GLU A 217 17.79 -4.94 -18.66
CA GLU A 217 18.76 -5.96 -19.10
C GLU A 217 18.27 -7.38 -18.83
N HIS A 218 17.20 -7.54 -18.06
CA HIS A 218 16.73 -8.84 -17.58
C HIS A 218 15.47 -9.34 -18.31
N LYS A 219 15.65 -10.21 -19.31
CA LYS A 219 14.55 -11.02 -19.87
C LYS A 219 14.25 -12.21 -18.96
N GLN A 220 13.59 -11.99 -17.82
CA GLN A 220 13.31 -13.06 -16.87
C GLN A 220 12.07 -13.86 -17.29
N LYS A 221 12.20 -15.18 -17.43
CA LYS A 221 11.05 -16.08 -17.27
C LYS A 221 10.96 -16.42 -15.80
N VAL A 222 10.20 -15.63 -15.03
CA VAL A 222 9.87 -16.02 -13.66
C VAL A 222 9.05 -17.32 -13.73
N PRO A 223 9.43 -18.40 -13.02
CA PRO A 223 8.71 -19.66 -13.07
C PRO A 223 7.22 -19.50 -12.78
N SER A 224 6.39 -20.26 -13.49
CA SER A 224 4.94 -20.08 -13.43
C SER A 224 4.33 -20.41 -12.06
N ASN A 225 5.06 -21.14 -11.22
CA ASN A 225 4.71 -21.51 -9.85
C ASN A 225 5.03 -20.44 -8.79
N ILE A 226 5.71 -19.33 -9.14
CA ILE A 226 5.91 -18.23 -8.19
C ILE A 226 4.58 -17.47 -8.01
N PRO A 227 4.07 -17.35 -6.76
CA PRO A 227 2.84 -16.64 -6.48
C PRO A 227 3.03 -15.13 -6.66
N MET A 228 2.29 -14.55 -7.62
CA MET A 228 2.24 -13.12 -7.90
C MET A 228 0.94 -12.78 -8.62
N SER A 229 0.55 -11.50 -8.60
CA SER A 229 -0.62 -11.05 -9.34
C SER A 229 -0.42 -11.20 -10.86
N LYS A 230 -1.51 -11.29 -11.63
CA LYS A 230 -1.44 -11.33 -13.11
C LYS A 230 -0.76 -10.08 -13.66
N GLU A 231 -1.07 -8.93 -13.07
CA GLU A 231 -0.44 -7.64 -13.41
C GLU A 231 1.07 -7.66 -13.14
N ALA A 232 1.51 -8.16 -11.97
CA ALA A 232 2.93 -8.27 -11.65
C ALA A 232 3.65 -9.20 -12.62
N ARG A 233 2.99 -10.30 -13.03
CA ARG A 233 3.54 -11.22 -14.03
C ARG A 233 3.63 -10.59 -15.42
N GLN A 234 2.64 -9.80 -15.82
CA GLN A 234 2.67 -9.09 -17.09
C GLN A 234 3.77 -8.02 -17.10
N ALA A 235 3.96 -7.30 -16.00
CA ALA A 235 5.03 -6.31 -15.87
C ALA A 235 6.46 -6.88 -16.00
N LEU A 236 6.63 -8.21 -15.93
CA LEU A 236 7.92 -8.86 -16.19
C LEU A 236 8.37 -8.78 -17.64
N SER A 237 7.45 -8.57 -18.59
CA SER A 237 7.81 -8.39 -20.01
C SER A 237 8.19 -6.95 -20.36
N ASP A 238 7.99 -6.01 -19.44
CA ASP A 238 8.16 -4.60 -19.72
C ASP A 238 9.57 -4.14 -19.34
N ASP A 239 10.28 -3.57 -20.31
CA ASP A 239 11.61 -3.02 -20.06
C ASP A 239 11.48 -1.68 -19.31
N LEU A 240 12.04 -1.60 -18.10
CA LEU A 240 11.99 -0.39 -17.27
C LEU A 240 12.97 0.69 -17.74
N ASN A 241 14.17 0.30 -18.18
CA ASN A 241 15.19 1.17 -18.79
C ASN A 241 15.63 2.38 -17.93
N TYR A 242 15.74 2.22 -16.62
CA TYR A 242 16.29 3.25 -15.73
C TYR A 242 17.81 3.17 -15.64
N TRP A 243 18.44 4.35 -15.57
CA TRP A 243 19.84 4.45 -15.15
C TRP A 243 19.91 4.29 -13.63
N VAL A 244 20.62 3.26 -13.16
CA VAL A 244 20.69 2.90 -11.73
C VAL A 244 22.12 2.60 -11.28
N ASP A 245 22.42 3.11 -10.09
CA ASP A 245 23.62 2.83 -9.30
C ASP A 245 23.21 2.46 -7.86
N PHE A 246 24.10 1.83 -7.07
CA PHE A 246 23.77 1.31 -5.74
C PHE A 246 24.91 1.41 -4.70
#